data_AF-A0A3C1PYF9-F1
#
_entry.id   AF-A0A3C1PYF9-F1
#
_cell.length_a   1.000
_cell.length_b   1.000
_cell.length_c   1.000
_cell.angle_alpha   90.00
_cell.angle_beta   90.00
_cell.angle_gamma   90.00
#
_symmetry.space_group_name_H-M   'P 1'
#
loop_
_entity.id
_entity.type
_entity.pdbx_description
1 polymer ?
#
loop_
_entity_poly.entity_id
_entity_poly.type
_entity_poly.pdbx_seq_one_letter_code
_entity_poly.pdbx_strand_id
1 'polypeptide(L)'
;EGNMKGRDFASGENLFHATACASCHRFAGEGMGIGPDLTGSANRYALQDMMENIVEPSKVISDQYISTQFTMKDGSSVIGRIAKEDGGMLHLMTNPFSADSNVQIKAADV
;
A
#
# COMPACT_ATOMS: atom_id res chain seq x y z
N GLU A 1 -16.48 -18.41 15.05
CA GLU A 1 -16.87 -17.33 14.11
C GLU A 1 -18.33 -17.52 13.74
N GLY A 2 -19.17 -16.48 13.84
CA GLY A 2 -20.59 -16.60 13.44
C GLY A 2 -21.57 -15.92 14.38
N ASN A 3 -21.76 -14.60 14.22
CA ASN A 3 -23.05 -13.94 14.49
C ASN A 3 -23.11 -12.51 13.90
N MET A 4 -22.38 -12.23 12.81
CA MET A 4 -22.44 -10.93 12.12
C MET A 4 -23.77 -10.84 11.34
N LYS A 5 -24.85 -10.49 12.04
CA LYS A 5 -26.18 -10.23 11.45
C LYS A 5 -26.26 -8.75 11.06
N GLY A 6 -27.01 -8.45 10.00
CA GLY A 6 -27.21 -7.07 9.53
C GLY A 6 -26.03 -6.48 8.74
N ARG A 7 -25.26 -7.32 8.02
CA ARG A 7 -24.30 -6.82 7.04
C ARG A 7 -25.04 -6.05 5.95
N ASP A 8 -24.58 -4.85 5.68
CA ASP A 8 -25.06 -4.00 4.60
C ASP A 8 -23.88 -3.66 3.69
N PHE A 9 -23.93 -4.18 2.48
CA PHE A 9 -22.87 -4.01 1.49
C PHE A 9 -22.75 -2.56 1.03
N ALA A 10 -23.86 -1.84 0.91
CA ALA A 10 -23.85 -0.43 0.51
C ALA A 10 -23.21 0.43 1.61
N SER A 11 -23.54 0.14 2.88
CA SER A 11 -22.86 0.78 4.01
C SER A 11 -21.36 0.45 4.07
N GLY A 12 -20.97 -0.79 3.77
CA GLY A 12 -19.56 -1.20 3.71
C GLY A 12 -18.78 -0.51 2.57
N GLU A 13 -19.40 -0.40 1.39
CA GLU A 13 -18.85 0.36 0.25
C GLU A 13 -18.69 1.84 0.61
N ASN A 14 -19.74 2.47 1.16
CA ASN A 14 -19.66 3.85 1.62
C ASN A 14 -18.53 4.06 2.63
N LEU A 15 -18.35 3.12 3.58
CA LEU A 15 -17.26 3.20 4.54
C LEU A 15 -15.89 3.10 3.85
N PHE A 16 -15.71 2.16 2.92
CA PHE A 16 -14.47 1.98 2.15
C PHE A 16 -14.02 3.27 1.45
N HIS A 17 -14.97 4.03 0.90
CA HIS A 17 -14.68 5.33 0.30
C HIS A 17 -14.48 6.43 1.36
N ALA A 18 -15.35 6.50 2.38
CA ALA A 18 -15.34 7.54 3.39
C ALA A 18 -14.07 7.51 4.27
N THR A 19 -13.50 6.34 4.52
CA THR A 19 -12.22 6.17 5.26
C THR A 19 -11.01 6.16 4.33
N ALA A 20 -11.18 6.62 3.09
CA ALA A 20 -10.13 6.77 2.09
C ALA A 20 -9.39 5.47 1.72
N CYS A 21 -9.96 4.28 1.96
CA CYS A 21 -9.34 3.02 1.56
C CYS A 21 -9.14 2.97 0.02
N ALA A 22 -10.13 3.48 -0.72
CA ALA A 22 -10.10 3.60 -2.18
C ALA A 22 -8.96 4.51 -2.71
N SER A 23 -8.41 5.40 -1.87
CA SER A 23 -7.29 6.27 -2.27
C SER A 23 -5.99 5.49 -2.48
N CYS A 24 -5.87 4.30 -1.88
CA CYS A 24 -4.70 3.45 -1.99
C CYS A 24 -5.01 2.10 -2.66
N HIS A 25 -6.18 1.52 -2.38
CA HIS A 25 -6.53 0.17 -2.81
C HIS A 25 -7.59 0.14 -3.88
N ARG A 26 -7.49 -0.88 -4.74
CA ARG A 26 -8.53 -1.23 -5.69
C ARG A 26 -9.51 -2.22 -5.08
N PHE A 27 -10.80 -2.08 -5.40
CA PHE A 27 -11.83 -3.07 -5.15
C PHE A 27 -12.81 -3.11 -6.32
N ALA A 28 -13.09 -4.29 -6.86
CA ALA A 28 -13.97 -4.50 -8.00
C ALA A 28 -13.65 -3.62 -9.25
N GLY A 29 -12.38 -3.26 -9.44
CA GLY A 29 -11.95 -2.39 -10.55
C GLY A 29 -11.88 -0.90 -10.20
N GLU A 30 -12.40 -0.47 -9.05
CA GLU A 30 -12.45 0.92 -8.63
C GLU A 30 -11.38 1.26 -7.57
N GLY A 31 -10.95 2.52 -7.52
CA GLY A 31 -9.88 2.98 -6.61
C GLY A 31 -8.49 2.94 -7.24
N MET A 32 -7.47 3.14 -6.41
CA MET A 32 -6.07 3.31 -6.85
C MET A 32 -5.24 2.02 -6.72
N GLY A 33 -4.15 1.94 -7.48
CA GLY A 33 -3.23 0.80 -7.49
C GLY A 33 -1.94 1.03 -6.68
N ILE A 34 -2.01 1.82 -5.61
CA ILE A 34 -0.85 2.10 -4.76
C ILE A 34 -0.59 0.89 -3.86
N GLY A 35 -1.64 0.40 -3.20
CA GLY A 35 -1.68 -0.84 -2.44
C GLY A 35 -2.22 -2.02 -3.25
N PRO A 36 -2.25 -3.23 -2.67
CA PRO A 36 -2.79 -4.42 -3.33
C PRO A 36 -4.29 -4.30 -3.62
N ASP A 37 -4.74 -5.01 -4.66
CA ASP A 37 -6.17 -5.17 -4.95
C ASP A 37 -6.85 -6.04 -3.87
N LEU A 38 -7.92 -5.49 -3.28
CA LEU A 38 -8.68 -6.08 -2.17
C LEU A 38 -9.92 -6.84 -2.61
N THR A 39 -10.24 -6.94 -3.91
CA THR A 39 -11.45 -7.60 -4.44
C THR A 39 -11.58 -9.05 -3.94
N GLY A 40 -10.47 -9.77 -3.81
CA GLY A 40 -10.44 -11.16 -3.34
C GLY A 40 -10.19 -11.33 -1.85
N SER A 41 -10.12 -10.24 -1.08
CA SER A 41 -9.64 -10.25 0.31
C SER A 41 -10.49 -11.12 1.24
N ALA A 42 -11.82 -11.11 1.07
CA ALA A 42 -12.76 -11.93 1.85
C ALA A 42 -12.55 -13.45 1.69
N ASN A 43 -11.94 -13.90 0.58
CA ASN A 43 -11.60 -15.31 0.36
C ASN A 43 -10.17 -15.65 0.84
N ARG A 44 -9.32 -14.64 1.04
CA ARG A 44 -7.90 -14.82 1.41
C ARG A 44 -7.66 -14.80 2.92
N TYR A 45 -8.50 -14.10 3.66
CA TYR A 45 -8.30 -13.87 5.10
C TYR A 45 -9.47 -14.38 5.92
N ALA A 46 -9.18 -14.96 7.08
CA ALA A 46 -10.18 -15.13 8.13
C ALA A 46 -10.61 -13.74 8.65
N LEU A 47 -11.78 -13.67 9.29
CA LEU A 47 -12.30 -12.37 9.76
C LEU A 47 -11.35 -11.71 10.77
N GLN A 48 -10.74 -12.52 11.64
CA GLN A 48 -9.80 -12.01 12.64
C GLN A 48 -8.55 -11.40 11.99
N ASP A 49 -7.97 -12.09 11.00
CA ASP A 49 -6.80 -11.60 10.27
C ASP A 49 -7.14 -10.33 9.48
N MET A 50 -8.32 -10.27 8.86
CA MET A 50 -8.79 -9.06 8.18
C MET A 50 -8.88 -7.87 9.12
N MET A 51 -9.47 -8.06 10.31
CA MET A 51 -9.60 -6.99 11.29
C MET A 51 -8.25 -6.56 11.84
N GLU A 52 -7.33 -7.48 12.07
CA GLU A 52 -5.96 -7.14 12.48
C GLU A 52 -5.24 -6.33 11.39
N ASN A 53 -5.35 -6.72 10.12
CA ASN A 53 -4.75 -5.97 9.01
C ASN A 53 -5.34 -4.56 8.87
N ILE A 54 -6.61 -4.35 9.25
CA ILE A 54 -7.27 -3.03 9.23
C ILE A 54 -6.83 -2.17 10.43
N VAL A 55 -6.75 -2.76 11.62
CA VAL A 55 -6.44 -2.04 12.87
C VAL A 55 -4.94 -1.81 13.04
N GLU A 56 -4.12 -2.77 12.64
CA GLU A 56 -2.65 -2.75 12.71
C GLU A 56 -2.01 -3.00 11.33
N PRO A 57 -2.25 -2.13 10.32
CA PRO A 57 -1.74 -2.34 8.96
C PRO A 57 -0.20 -2.38 8.88
N SER A 58 0.50 -1.80 9.87
CA SER A 58 1.96 -1.80 9.94
C SER A 58 2.56 -3.07 10.55
N LYS A 59 1.73 -4.00 11.07
CA LYS A 59 2.20 -5.23 11.72
C LYS A 59 2.95 -6.12 10.74
N VAL A 60 2.44 -6.24 9.51
CA VAL A 60 3.07 -6.96 8.41
C VAL A 60 2.85 -6.16 7.13
N ILE A 61 3.93 -5.66 6.55
CA ILE A 61 3.92 -5.00 5.24
C ILE A 61 4.71 -5.89 4.29
N SER A 62 4.11 -6.29 3.18
CA SER A 62 4.83 -7.02 2.13
C SER A 62 5.94 -6.15 1.56
N ASP A 63 7.09 -6.77 1.26
CA ASP A 63 8.26 -6.13 0.65
C ASP A 63 7.93 -5.31 -0.61
N GLN A 64 6.86 -5.68 -1.33
CA GLN A 64 6.40 -4.95 -2.53
C GLN A 64 5.82 -3.56 -2.21
N TYR A 65 5.40 -3.32 -0.96
CA TYR A 65 4.70 -2.12 -0.52
C TYR A 65 5.47 -1.33 0.55
N ILE A 66 6.60 -1.84 1.02
CA ILE A 66 7.40 -1.20 2.07
C ILE A 66 8.13 0.05 1.55
N SER A 67 8.18 1.09 2.37
CA SER A 67 9.07 2.23 2.13
C SER A 67 10.42 1.97 2.80
N THR A 68 11.50 2.16 2.05
CA THR A 68 12.87 1.94 2.51
C THR A 68 13.59 3.28 2.65
N GLN A 69 14.39 3.44 3.69
CA GLN A 69 15.34 4.55 3.79
C GLN A 69 16.65 4.15 3.12
N PHE A 70 17.05 4.94 2.13
CA PHE A 70 18.32 4.84 1.44
C PHE A 70 19.24 5.93 1.97
N THR A 71 20.37 5.53 2.55
CA THR A 71 21.43 6.45 2.96
C THR A 71 22.46 6.50 1.85
N MET A 72 22.73 7.69 1.32
CA MET A 72 23.66 7.90 0.21
C MET A 72 25.09 8.06 0.73
N LYS A 73 26.08 7.82 -0.14
CA LYS A 73 27.50 7.99 0.18
C LYS A 73 27.91 9.39 0.62
N ASP A 74 27.15 10.41 0.22
CA ASP A 74 27.36 11.80 0.66
C ASP A 74 26.75 12.11 2.04
N GLY A 75 26.13 11.11 2.68
CA GLY A 75 25.47 11.23 3.98
C GLY A 75 24.03 11.72 3.91
N SER A 76 23.50 12.07 2.74
CA SER A 76 22.08 12.38 2.56
C SER A 76 21.23 11.10 2.66
N SER A 77 19.91 11.26 2.87
CA SER A 77 18.99 10.10 2.84
C SER A 77 17.72 10.40 2.05
N VAL A 78 17.21 9.36 1.41
CA VAL A 78 15.94 9.38 0.67
C VAL A 78 15.07 8.26 1.21
N ILE A 79 13.83 8.55 1.55
CA ILE A 79 12.84 7.54 1.95
C ILE A 79 11.84 7.39 0.81
N GLY A 80 11.64 6.16 0.35
CA GLY A 80 10.66 5.87 -0.68
C GLY A 80 10.49 4.38 -0.92
N ARG A 81 9.44 4.03 -1.66
CA ARG A 81 9.22 2.68 -2.14
C ARG A 81 9.88 2.50 -3.51
N ILE A 82 10.58 1.39 -3.71
CA ILE A 82 11.10 1.04 -5.04
C ILE A 82 9.92 0.69 -5.95
N ALA A 83 9.64 1.54 -6.94
CA ALA A 83 8.61 1.31 -7.94
C ALA A 83 9.15 0.52 -9.14
N LYS A 84 10.43 0.74 -9.49
CA LYS A 84 11.13 0.07 -10.58
C LYS A 84 12.63 0.11 -10.32
N GLU A 85 13.33 -0.97 -10.70
CA GLU A 85 14.77 -1.00 -10.82
C GLU A 85 15.15 -1.34 -12.27
N ASP A 86 16.01 -0.53 -12.87
CA ASP A 86 16.41 -0.69 -14.27
C ASP A 86 17.76 -0.02 -14.53
N GLY A 87 18.67 -0.71 -15.23
CA GLY A 87 19.99 -0.17 -15.57
C GLY A 87 20.84 0.32 -14.39
N GLY A 88 20.64 -0.22 -13.18
CA GLY A 88 21.31 0.22 -11.95
C GLY A 88 20.72 1.50 -11.32
N MET A 89 19.56 1.96 -11.80
CA MET A 89 18.78 3.05 -11.21
C MET A 89 17.62 2.50 -10.41
N LEU A 90 17.43 3.03 -9.19
CA LEU A 90 16.25 2.82 -8.37
C LEU A 90 15.30 4.00 -8.59
N HIS A 91 14.10 3.70 -9.08
CA HIS A 91 13.00 4.64 -9.19
C HIS A 91 12.16 4.56 -7.92
N LEU A 92 12.29 5.58 -7.07
CA LEU A 92 11.65 5.65 -5.77
C LEU A 92 10.40 6.51 -5.85
N MET A 93 9.28 5.95 -5.42
CA MET A 93 8.08 6.71 -5.11
C MET A 93 8.20 7.26 -3.69
N THR A 94 8.36 8.58 -3.57
CA THR A 94 8.55 9.26 -2.28
C THR A 94 7.25 9.84 -1.73
N ASN A 95 6.25 10.03 -2.59
CA ASN A 95 4.88 10.33 -2.18
C ASN A 95 3.88 9.50 -3.00
N PRO A 96 3.10 8.59 -2.38
CA PRO A 96 2.14 7.75 -3.08
C PRO A 96 0.95 8.53 -3.66
N PHE A 97 0.67 9.75 -3.18
CA PHE A 97 -0.46 10.56 -3.62
C PHE A 97 -0.12 11.56 -4.73
N SER A 98 1.14 11.58 -5.18
CA SER A 98 1.62 12.50 -6.21
C SER A 98 2.46 11.74 -7.23
N ALA A 99 1.92 11.57 -8.44
CA ALA A 99 2.60 10.87 -9.52
C ALA A 99 3.91 11.56 -9.95
N ASP A 100 4.05 12.86 -9.69
CA ASP A 100 5.24 13.64 -10.04
C ASP A 100 6.32 13.60 -8.94
N SER A 101 6.01 13.05 -7.76
CA SER A 101 6.91 12.95 -6.63
C SER A 101 7.69 11.63 -6.65
N ASN A 102 8.47 11.43 -7.71
CA ASN A 102 9.39 10.31 -7.85
C ASN A 102 10.84 10.80 -7.81
N VAL A 103 11.70 10.09 -7.10
CA VAL A 103 13.14 10.34 -7.04
C VAL A 103 13.87 9.18 -7.71
N GLN A 104 14.92 9.49 -8.46
CA GLN A 104 15.79 8.47 -9.04
C GLN A 104 17.15 8.54 -8.35
N ILE A 105 17.62 7.39 -7.86
CA ILE A 105 18.97 7.26 -7.30
C ILE A 105 19.70 6.13 -8.00
N LYS A 106 21.03 6.23 -8.11
CA LYS A 106 21.84 5.09 -8.56
C LYS A 106 21.96 4.10 -7.41
N ALA A 107 21.74 2.82 -7.68
CA ALA A 107 21.94 1.77 -6.68
C ALA A 107 23.38 1.75 -6.14
N ALA A 108 24.36 2.17 -6.96
CA ALA A 108 25.76 2.27 -6.56
C ALA A 108 26.08 3.48 -5.66
N ASP A 109 25.16 4.43 -5.50
CA ASP A 109 25.36 5.63 -4.66
C ASP A 109 24.77 5.47 -3.25
N VAL A 110 24.02 4.38 -3.03
CA VAL A 110 23.56 3.89 -1.72
C VAL A 110 24.66 3.08 -1.04
#